data_AF-A0A292R638-F1
#
_entry.id   AF-A0A292R638-F1
#
_cell.length_a   1.000
_cell.length_b   1.000
_cell.length_c   1.000
_cell.angle_alpha   90.00
_cell.angle_beta   90.00
_cell.angle_gamma   90.00
#
_symmetry.space_group_name_H-M   'P 1'
#
loop_
_entity.id
_entity.type
_entity.pdbx_description
1 polymer ?
#
loop_
_entity_poly.entity_id
_entity_poly.type
_entity_poly.pdbx_seq_one_letter_code
_entity_poly.pdbx_strand_id
1 'polypeptide(L)'
;MGIKQELGKKIKRIRLEKGYTQDKLSEMIDISQKALSSIELGENFVTAETLDKLLNALEITSEELFATNKFKDAKDLLQKINENIALIGDDSDRLEIIYNLTKSLVR
;
A
#
# COMPACT_ATOMS: atom_id res chain seq x y z
N MET A 1 -9.47 5.60 8.24
CA MET A 1 -9.48 6.31 6.95
C MET A 1 -10.54 5.66 6.07
N GLY A 2 -11.19 6.39 5.17
CA GLY A 2 -12.13 5.79 4.23
C GLY A 2 -11.40 5.21 3.01
N ILE A 3 -12.07 4.32 2.28
CA ILE A 3 -11.53 3.65 1.09
C ILE A 3 -11.00 4.64 0.04
N LYS A 4 -11.66 5.80 -0.12
CA LYS A 4 -11.23 6.86 -1.05
C LYS A 4 -9.86 7.41 -0.69
N GLN A 5 -9.62 7.70 0.60
CA GLN A 5 -8.35 8.27 1.05
C GLN A 5 -7.21 7.24 1.01
N GLU A 6 -7.50 5.96 1.27
CA GLU A 6 -6.51 4.89 1.15
C GLU A 6 -6.07 4.69 -0.30
N LEU A 7 -7.04 4.62 -1.23
CA LEU A 7 -6.78 4.53 -2.66
C LEU A 7 -5.99 5.74 -3.16
N GLY A 8 -6.44 6.96 -2.85
CA GLY A 8 -5.80 8.20 -3.27
C GLY A 8 -4.35 8.31 -2.79
N LYS A 9 -4.07 7.97 -1.53
CA LYS A 9 -2.71 7.92 -0.99
C LYS A 9 -1.83 6.92 -1.73
N LYS A 10 -2.37 5.76 -2.10
CA LYS A 10 -1.61 4.72 -2.79
C LYS A 10 -1.30 5.10 -4.24
N ILE A 11 -2.26 5.69 -4.95
CA ILE A 11 -2.04 6.26 -6.30
C ILE A 11 -0.93 7.32 -6.24
N LYS A 12 -1.03 8.26 -5.29
CA LYS A 12 -0.02 9.31 -5.09
C LYS A 12 1.37 8.74 -4.83
N ARG A 13 1.48 7.74 -3.96
CA ARG A 13 2.76 7.08 -3.65
C ARG A 13 3.37 6.45 -4.91
N ILE A 14 2.61 5.65 -5.64
CA ILE A 14 3.10 4.96 -6.84
C ILE A 14 3.49 5.97 -7.93
N ARG A 15 2.69 7.04 -8.10
CA ARG A 15 3.04 8.15 -9.00
C ARG A 15 4.40 8.75 -8.67
N LEU A 16 4.68 9.00 -7.38
CA LEU A 16 5.95 9.54 -6.93
C LEU A 16 7.11 8.55 -7.12
N GLU A 17 6.88 7.25 -6.89
CA GLU A 17 7.86 6.18 -7.12
C GLU A 17 8.25 6.09 -8.62
N LYS A 18 7.30 6.34 -9.53
CA LYS A 18 7.56 6.46 -10.98
C LYS A 18 8.17 7.81 -11.40
N GLY A 19 8.34 8.76 -10.46
CA GLY A 19 8.90 10.08 -10.75
C GLY A 19 7.97 10.98 -11.57
N TYR A 20 6.65 10.75 -11.52
CA TYR A 20 5.69 11.54 -12.30
C TYR A 20 5.16 12.74 -11.51
N THR A 21 5.05 13.89 -12.18
CA THR A 21 4.27 15.02 -11.65
C THR A 21 2.76 14.73 -11.77
N GLN A 22 1.92 15.49 -11.07
CA GLN A 22 0.47 15.38 -11.27
C GLN A 22 0.09 15.74 -12.71
N ASP A 23 0.72 16.76 -13.29
CA ASP A 23 0.50 17.13 -14.70
C ASP A 23 0.80 15.95 -15.64
N LYS A 24 1.99 15.35 -15.51
CA LYS A 24 2.42 14.22 -16.34
C LYS A 24 1.45 13.05 -16.26
N LEU A 25 1.08 12.61 -15.04
CA LEU A 25 0.15 11.48 -14.91
C LEU A 25 -1.24 11.84 -15.43
N SER A 26 -1.71 13.07 -15.17
CA SER A 26 -3.04 13.51 -15.63
C SER A 26 -3.14 13.56 -17.16
N GLU A 27 -2.06 13.96 -17.84
CA GLU A 27 -1.94 13.92 -19.30
C GLU A 27 -1.93 12.47 -19.82
N MET A 28 -1.18 11.57 -19.18
CA MET A 28 -1.10 10.15 -19.57
C MET A 28 -2.46 9.42 -19.50
N ILE A 29 -3.35 9.84 -18.60
CA ILE A 29 -4.67 9.21 -18.40
C ILE A 29 -5.84 10.06 -18.89
N ASP A 30 -5.53 11.16 -19.61
CA ASP A 30 -6.51 12.07 -20.22
C ASP A 30 -7.55 12.62 -19.22
N ILE A 31 -7.08 13.17 -18.09
CA ILE A 31 -7.91 13.90 -17.13
C ILE A 31 -7.26 15.23 -16.74
N SER A 32 -8.03 16.13 -16.14
CA SER A 32 -7.45 17.36 -15.59
C SER A 32 -6.55 17.07 -14.38
N GLN A 33 -5.46 17.84 -14.24
CA GLN A 33 -4.60 17.82 -13.06
C GLN A 33 -5.40 17.99 -11.75
N LYS A 34 -6.43 18.85 -11.77
CA LYS A 34 -7.34 19.06 -10.64
C LYS A 34 -8.13 17.80 -10.27
N ALA A 35 -8.61 17.05 -11.27
CA ALA A 35 -9.30 15.78 -11.04
C ALA A 35 -8.35 14.75 -10.41
N LEU A 36 -7.12 14.64 -10.94
CA LEU A 36 -6.09 13.77 -10.35
C LEU A 36 -5.79 14.16 -8.90
N SER A 37 -5.63 15.45 -8.62
CA SER A 37 -5.39 15.93 -7.25
C SER A 37 -6.54 15.56 -6.31
N SER A 38 -7.78 15.73 -6.74
CA SER A 38 -8.97 15.39 -5.95
C SER A 38 -9.07 13.87 -5.66
N ILE A 39 -8.65 13.03 -6.62
CA ILE A 39 -8.50 11.58 -6.44
C ILE A 39 -7.41 11.27 -5.41
N GLU A 40 -6.23 11.89 -5.52
CA GLU A 40 -5.11 11.64 -4.60
C GLU A 40 -5.38 12.08 -3.16
N LEU A 41 -6.20 13.12 -2.98
CA LEU A 41 -6.67 13.58 -1.67
C LEU A 41 -7.83 12.74 -1.12
N GLY A 42 -8.45 11.90 -1.96
CA GLY A 42 -9.60 11.07 -1.59
C GLY A 42 -10.91 11.84 -1.46
N GLU A 43 -11.02 13.03 -2.08
CA GLU A 43 -12.24 13.83 -2.16
C GLU A 43 -13.21 13.20 -3.16
N ASN A 44 -12.69 12.85 -4.35
CA ASN A 44 -13.41 12.15 -5.40
C ASN A 44 -12.96 10.70 -5.51
N PHE A 45 -13.89 9.84 -5.95
CA PHE A 45 -13.56 8.46 -6.30
C PHE A 45 -13.36 8.36 -7.81
N VAL A 46 -12.56 7.37 -8.23
CA VAL A 46 -12.31 7.10 -9.65
C VAL A 46 -13.47 6.32 -10.26
N THR A 47 -13.72 6.54 -11.54
CA THR A 47 -14.53 5.62 -12.35
C THR A 47 -13.70 4.36 -12.66
N ALA A 48 -14.36 3.26 -13.04
CA ALA A 48 -13.66 2.05 -13.48
C ALA A 48 -12.74 2.33 -14.68
N GLU A 49 -13.20 3.13 -15.65
CA GLU A 49 -12.39 3.53 -16.81
C GLU A 49 -11.14 4.31 -16.41
N THR A 50 -11.27 5.27 -15.47
CA THR A 50 -10.11 6.03 -14.98
C THR A 50 -9.14 5.14 -14.20
N LEU A 51 -9.68 4.16 -13.47
CA LEU A 51 -8.88 3.17 -12.75
C LEU A 51 -8.05 2.33 -13.72
N ASP A 52 -8.63 1.84 -14.81
CA ASP A 52 -7.88 1.09 -15.83
C ASP A 52 -6.77 1.94 -16.47
N LYS A 53 -7.07 3.21 -16.80
CA LYS A 53 -6.04 4.13 -17.32
C LYS A 53 -4.91 4.35 -16.31
N LEU A 54 -5.24 4.50 -15.02
CA LEU A 54 -4.25 4.62 -13.94
C LEU A 54 -3.38 3.38 -13.80
N LEU A 55 -3.97 2.18 -13.80
CA LEU A 55 -3.24 0.92 -13.71
C LEU A 55 -2.25 0.78 -14.88
N ASN A 56 -2.70 1.08 -16.09
CA ASN A 56 -1.85 1.06 -17.29
C ASN A 56 -0.73 2.12 -17.25
N ALA A 57 -1.05 3.37 -16.93
CA ALA A 57 -0.08 4.46 -16.89
C ALA A 57 0.97 4.31 -15.77
N LEU A 58 0.58 3.69 -14.66
CA LEU A 58 1.46 3.38 -13.53
C LEU A 58 2.13 2.00 -13.66
N GLU A 59 1.80 1.21 -14.69
CA GLU A 59 2.33 -0.13 -14.94
C GLU A 59 2.21 -1.03 -13.69
N ILE A 60 1.03 -1.07 -13.09
CA ILE A 60 0.72 -1.89 -11.92
C ILE A 60 -0.55 -2.71 -12.15
N THR A 61 -0.68 -3.83 -11.43
CA THR A 61 -1.93 -4.60 -11.44
C THR A 61 -2.94 -4.06 -10.42
N SER A 62 -4.20 -4.47 -10.57
CA SER A 62 -5.22 -4.19 -9.57
C SER A 62 -4.88 -4.87 -8.24
N GLU A 63 -4.28 -6.08 -8.24
CA GLU A 63 -3.79 -6.68 -7.00
C GLU A 63 -2.73 -5.80 -6.34
N GLU A 64 -1.76 -5.26 -7.08
CA GLU A 64 -0.74 -4.38 -6.51
C GLU A 64 -1.36 -3.09 -5.96
N LEU A 65 -2.36 -2.52 -6.65
CA LEU A 65 -3.06 -1.32 -6.20
C LEU A 65 -3.95 -1.58 -4.97
N PHE A 66 -4.56 -2.74 -4.83
CA PHE A 66 -5.40 -3.09 -3.67
C PHE A 66 -4.67 -3.93 -2.62
N ALA A 67 -3.42 -4.32 -2.88
CA ALA A 67 -2.61 -5.08 -1.94
C ALA A 67 -2.57 -4.36 -0.60
N THR A 68 -2.99 -5.07 0.44
CA THR A 68 -2.98 -4.59 1.81
C THR A 68 -1.58 -4.63 2.41
N ASN A 69 -0.54 -4.40 1.58
CA ASN A 69 0.79 -3.96 1.98
C ASN A 69 0.67 -2.56 2.62
N LYS A 70 -0.15 -2.46 3.67
CA LYS A 70 0.13 -1.67 4.83
C LYS A 70 1.61 -1.92 5.07
N PHE A 71 2.43 -0.91 4.78
CA PHE A 71 3.47 -0.54 5.71
C PHE A 71 2.75 -0.44 7.06
N LYS A 72 2.61 -1.59 7.73
CA LYS A 72 1.96 -1.58 9.02
C LYS A 72 2.94 -0.81 9.86
N ASP A 73 2.44 0.26 10.47
CA ASP A 73 3.19 1.01 11.46
C ASP A 73 3.92 0.01 12.38
N ALA A 74 5.10 0.35 12.89
CA ALA A 74 5.86 -0.56 13.75
C ALA A 74 4.97 -1.18 14.84
N LYS A 75 3.99 -0.42 15.35
CA LYS A 75 2.95 -0.88 16.27
C LYS A 75 2.04 -1.98 15.70
N ASP A 76 1.54 -1.83 14.47
CA ASP A 76 0.68 -2.82 13.81
C ASP A 76 1.45 -4.10 13.43
N LEU A 77 2.73 -3.96 13.07
CA LEU A 77 3.61 -5.12 12.83
C LEU A 77 3.83 -5.89 14.13
N LEU A 78 4.19 -5.20 15.21
CA LEU A 78 4.37 -5.79 16.53
C LEU A 78 3.10 -6.48 17.03
N GLN A 79 1.94 -5.84 16.88
CA GLN A 79 0.66 -6.44 17.26
C GLN A 79 0.44 -7.77 16.54
N LYS A 80 0.60 -7.80 15.22
CA LYS A 80 0.37 -9.03 14.44
C LYS A 80 1.42 -10.11 14.70
N ILE A 81 2.66 -9.72 14.97
CA ILE A 81 3.71 -10.66 15.40
C ILE A 81 3.30 -11.31 16.73
N ASN A 82 2.83 -10.51 17.70
CA ASN A 82 2.39 -11.02 18.99
C ASN A 82 1.13 -11.91 18.87
N GLU A 83 0.17 -11.56 18.01
CA GLU A 83 -1.00 -12.41 17.70
C GLU A 83 -0.56 -13.77 17.15
N ASN A 84 0.39 -13.78 16.21
CA ASN A 84 0.92 -15.02 15.65
C ASN A 84 1.66 -15.87 16.71
N ILE A 85 2.48 -15.24 17.56
CA ILE A 85 3.20 -15.94 18.64
C ILE A 85 2.21 -16.54 19.65
N ALA A 86 1.13 -15.82 19.98
CA ALA A 86 0.09 -16.33 20.87
C ALA A 86 -0.62 -17.57 20.29
N LEU A 87 -0.82 -17.63 18.98
CA LEU A 87 -1.40 -18.79 18.29
C LEU A 87 -0.45 -20.00 18.22
N ILE A 88 0.86 -19.75 18.17
CA ILE A 88 1.88 -20.81 18.21
C ILE A 88 1.90 -21.47 19.59
N GLY A 89 1.57 -20.73 20.65
CA GLY A 89 1.44 -21.28 21.99
C GLY A 89 2.79 -21.73 22.55
N ASP A 90 2.85 -22.96 23.05
CA ASP A 90 4.00 -23.60 23.70
C ASP A 90 4.78 -24.57 22.77
N ASP A 91 4.58 -24.48 21.45
CA ASP A 91 5.37 -25.23 20.46
C ASP A 91 6.84 -24.78 20.49
N SER A 92 7.67 -25.56 21.20
CA SER A 92 9.08 -25.27 21.44
C SER A 92 9.91 -25.17 20.15
N ASP A 93 9.61 -26.00 19.16
CA ASP A 93 10.39 -26.06 17.92
C ASP A 93 10.17 -24.78 17.10
N ARG A 94 8.92 -24.32 17.02
CA ARG A 94 8.57 -23.07 16.34
C ARG A 94 9.09 -21.85 17.09
N LEU A 95 9.01 -21.85 18.41
CA LEU A 95 9.54 -20.77 19.24
C LEU A 95 11.07 -20.65 19.13
N GLU A 96 11.78 -21.78 19.03
CA GLU A 96 13.23 -21.78 18.83
C GLU A 96 13.62 -21.15 17.48
N ILE A 97 12.88 -21.47 16.40
CA ILE A 97 13.08 -20.83 15.09
C ILE A 97 12.87 -19.32 15.19
N ILE A 98 11.79 -18.86 15.84
CA ILE A 98 11.50 -17.43 16.01
C ILE A 98 12.58 -16.73 16.82
N TYR A 99 13.05 -17.34 17.91
CA TYR A 99 14.14 -16.82 18.71
C TYR A 99 15.42 -16.66 17.89
N ASN A 100 15.82 -17.68 17.13
CA ASN A 100 17.04 -17.63 16.32
C ASN A 100 16.97 -16.56 15.22
N LEU A 101 15.81 -16.42 14.55
CA LEU A 101 15.58 -15.38 13.56
C LEU A 101 15.68 -13.98 14.18
N THR A 102 14.97 -13.73 15.28
CA THR A 102 14.98 -12.41 15.94
C THR A 102 16.35 -12.09 16.51
N LYS A 103 17.03 -13.07 17.11
CA LYS A 103 18.42 -12.96 17.58
C LYS A 103 19.39 -12.58 16.47
N SER A 104 19.20 -13.08 15.25
CA SER A 104 20.06 -12.72 14.10
C SER A 104 19.91 -11.26 13.65
N LEU A 105 18.78 -10.63 13.99
CA LEU A 105 18.45 -9.25 13.61
C LEU A 105 18.85 -8.22 14.68
N VAL A 106 19.04 -8.66 15.92
CA VAL A 106 19.55 -7.82 17.00
C VAL A 106 21.08 -7.90 16.99
N ARG A 107 21.74 -6.79 16.64
CA ARG A 107 23.19 -6.64 16.82
C ARG A 107 23.52 -6.33 18.28
#